data_AF-A0A8T4YUW8-F1
#
_entry.id   AF-A0A8T4YUW8-F1
#
_cell.length_a   1.000
_cell.length_b   1.000
_cell.length_c   1.000
_cell.angle_alpha   90.00
_cell.angle_beta   90.00
_cell.angle_gamma   90.00
#
_symmetry.space_group_name_H-M   'P 1'
#
loop_
_entity.id
_entity.type
_entity.pdbx_description
1 polymer ?
#
loop_
_entity_poly.entity_id
_entity_poly.type
_entity_poly.pdbx_seq_one_letter_code
_entity_poly.pdbx_strand_id
1 'polypeptide(L)'
;MREDSPSIIGVTSTTPTIRDALITIEAVKRACPDALTVIGGPHATFLPSETLRKCSQLDIVCVGEGERTMRELARAVEDRSPLSSVRGIVYRSGDHFTEAPPQPLISNLDSLPFPARHLLPMNHYTVLGKKATVGHVVTSRGCPFNCIFCASSLLFGREFRARSARNVIDEVEEVVSDYSPDTLEFTDDLFTLNRRRVEDICDEMKTRRVDVPWACSSRVDTVSRELLLKMRRAGCRLIYFGVESGSQRTLNQMRKGITIAQVEDAFRWAREAGIETVASFIIGWPHETIDDIENTLAFARRLDTDYAQFSFATPYPGTELYNLAERRRLLLTDDWSEYTAGRPIIHTGEFAAEELPRLLLRVYKSFYLTPRMVLRNLRRGRVSLLLAAILAFARAHQL
;
A
#
# COMPACT_ATOMS: atom_id res chain seq x y z
N MET A 1 -26.84 11.15 5.53
CA MET A 1 -27.26 9.90 4.83
C MET A 1 -28.77 9.82 4.64
N ARG A 2 -29.60 9.69 5.68
CA ARG A 2 -31.07 9.69 5.49
C ARG A 2 -31.59 11.00 4.90
N GLU A 3 -30.97 12.12 5.27
CA GLU A 3 -31.29 13.45 4.75
C GLU A 3 -30.86 13.65 3.29
N ASP A 4 -29.85 12.92 2.82
CA ASP A 4 -29.27 13.08 1.47
C ASP A 4 -29.89 12.13 0.44
N SER A 5 -30.64 11.10 0.89
CA SER A 5 -31.29 10.06 0.06
C SER A 5 -30.44 9.57 -1.13
N PRO A 6 -29.22 9.03 -0.89
CA PRO A 6 -28.30 8.68 -1.96
C PRO A 6 -28.83 7.53 -2.81
N SER A 7 -28.68 7.62 -4.13
CA SER A 7 -29.04 6.54 -5.06
C SER A 7 -27.99 5.43 -5.12
N ILE A 8 -26.72 5.75 -4.81
CA ILE A 8 -25.59 4.81 -4.83
C ILE A 8 -24.76 5.04 -3.56
N ILE A 9 -24.35 3.97 -2.90
CA ILE A 9 -23.46 4.00 -1.74
C ILE A 9 -22.27 3.07 -2.03
N GLY A 10 -21.10 3.66 -2.20
CA GLY A 10 -19.85 2.95 -2.45
C GLY A 10 -19.02 2.75 -1.19
N VAL A 11 -18.51 1.54 -0.99
CA VAL A 11 -17.56 1.19 0.08
C VAL A 11 -16.31 0.59 -0.55
N THR A 12 -15.13 1.01 -0.10
CA THR A 12 -13.86 0.39 -0.52
C THR A 12 -13.35 -0.54 0.58
N SER A 13 -12.75 -1.67 0.20
CA SER A 13 -12.20 -2.63 1.15
C SER A 13 -10.87 -3.23 0.71
N THR A 14 -9.95 -3.31 1.66
CA THR A 14 -8.80 -4.21 1.62
C THR A 14 -9.16 -5.55 2.28
N THR A 15 -8.27 -6.54 2.24
CA THR A 15 -8.53 -7.85 2.85
C THR A 15 -8.83 -7.78 4.35
N PRO A 16 -8.03 -7.11 5.20
CA PRO A 16 -8.32 -7.07 6.63
C PRO A 16 -9.57 -6.27 7.00
N THR A 17 -10.08 -5.44 6.10
CA THR A 17 -11.24 -4.56 6.37
C THR A 17 -12.54 -5.07 5.76
N ILE A 18 -12.54 -6.24 5.11
CA ILE A 18 -13.73 -6.74 4.41
C ILE A 18 -14.91 -6.96 5.33
N ARG A 19 -14.68 -7.45 6.55
CA ARG A 19 -15.74 -7.64 7.53
C ARG A 19 -16.41 -6.31 7.90
N ASP A 20 -15.61 -5.29 8.19
CA ASP A 20 -16.11 -3.96 8.56
C ASP A 20 -16.82 -3.27 7.39
N ALA A 21 -16.32 -3.47 6.17
CA ALA A 21 -16.96 -2.99 4.95
C ALA A 21 -18.35 -3.63 4.74
N LEU A 22 -18.49 -4.94 4.96
CA LEU A 22 -19.79 -5.62 4.86
C LEU A 22 -20.76 -5.20 5.97
N ILE A 23 -20.28 -5.03 7.21
CA ILE A 23 -21.09 -4.46 8.31
C ILE A 23 -21.58 -3.05 7.96
N THR A 24 -20.70 -2.25 7.33
CA THR A 24 -21.06 -0.91 6.85
C THR A 24 -22.14 -0.98 5.78
N ILE A 25 -22.03 -1.88 4.80
CA ILE A 25 -23.04 -2.11 3.75
C ILE A 25 -24.41 -2.47 4.35
N GLU A 26 -24.45 -3.38 5.33
CA GLU A 26 -25.70 -3.73 6.01
C GLU A 26 -26.32 -2.53 6.74
N ALA A 27 -25.49 -1.75 7.44
CA ALA A 27 -25.95 -0.57 8.17
C ALA A 27 -26.53 0.50 7.22
N VAL A 28 -25.84 0.77 6.10
CA VAL A 28 -26.29 1.77 5.14
C VAL A 28 -27.51 1.31 4.35
N LYS A 29 -27.62 0.02 4.00
CA LYS A 29 -28.83 -0.52 3.33
C LYS A 29 -30.04 -0.47 4.25
N ARG A 30 -29.89 -0.73 5.56
CA ARG A 30 -30.98 -0.52 6.55
C ARG A 30 -31.39 0.95 6.64
N ALA A 31 -30.46 1.88 6.48
CA ALA A 31 -30.75 3.30 6.55
C ALA A 31 -31.35 3.86 5.25
N CYS A 32 -30.93 3.33 4.10
CA CYS A 32 -31.32 3.74 2.75
C CYS A 32 -31.66 2.48 1.91
N PRO A 33 -32.86 1.89 2.07
CA PRO A 33 -33.21 0.61 1.44
C PRO A 33 -33.15 0.62 -0.10
N ASP A 34 -33.45 1.77 -0.70
CA ASP A 34 -33.53 1.93 -2.16
C ASP A 34 -32.16 2.23 -2.81
N ALA A 35 -31.14 2.53 -2.02
CA ALA A 35 -29.81 2.83 -2.54
C ALA A 35 -29.14 1.56 -3.08
N LEU A 36 -28.49 1.65 -4.24
CA LEU A 36 -27.60 0.58 -4.70
C LEU A 36 -26.32 0.57 -3.87
N THR A 37 -26.00 -0.57 -3.27
CA THR A 37 -24.77 -0.76 -2.51
C THR A 37 -23.69 -1.33 -3.42
N VAL A 38 -22.52 -0.70 -3.39
CA VAL A 38 -21.37 -1.07 -4.21
C VAL A 38 -20.18 -1.27 -3.30
N ILE A 39 -19.45 -2.37 -3.49
CA ILE A 39 -18.14 -2.54 -2.85
C ILE A 39 -17.04 -2.60 -3.91
N GLY A 40 -15.91 -1.97 -3.65
CA GLY A 40 -14.72 -2.04 -4.49
C GLY A 40 -13.45 -2.27 -3.68
N GLY A 41 -12.31 -2.16 -4.34
CA GLY A 41 -10.99 -2.32 -3.72
C GLY A 41 -10.37 -3.70 -3.95
N PRO A 42 -9.14 -3.92 -3.45
CA PRO A 42 -8.35 -5.11 -3.78
C PRO A 42 -9.04 -6.42 -3.42
N HIS A 43 -9.64 -6.52 -2.22
CA HIS A 43 -10.27 -7.79 -1.79
C HIS A 43 -11.46 -8.16 -2.67
N ALA A 44 -12.37 -7.21 -2.86
CA ALA A 44 -13.57 -7.42 -3.68
C ALA A 44 -13.21 -7.69 -5.15
N THR A 45 -12.13 -7.12 -5.66
CA THR A 45 -11.63 -7.39 -7.02
C THR A 45 -11.19 -8.84 -7.19
N PHE A 46 -10.47 -9.41 -6.22
CA PHE A 46 -9.96 -10.79 -6.33
C PHE A 46 -10.95 -11.86 -5.87
N LEU A 47 -11.98 -11.50 -5.10
CA LEU A 47 -13.01 -12.40 -4.59
C LEU A 47 -14.43 -11.84 -4.79
N PRO A 48 -14.85 -11.45 -6.02
CA PRO A 48 -16.09 -10.71 -6.23
C PRO A 48 -17.34 -11.54 -5.86
N SER A 49 -17.43 -12.76 -6.38
CA SER A 49 -18.57 -13.64 -6.13
C SER A 49 -18.62 -14.13 -4.68
N GLU A 50 -17.48 -14.33 -4.01
CA GLU A 50 -17.47 -14.64 -2.58
C GLU A 50 -17.96 -13.46 -1.75
N THR A 51 -17.51 -12.25 -2.09
CA THR A 51 -17.93 -11.01 -1.42
C THR A 51 -19.45 -10.82 -1.52
N LEU A 52 -20.03 -11.03 -2.71
CA LEU A 52 -21.49 -10.98 -2.90
C LEU A 52 -22.25 -12.08 -2.14
N ARG A 53 -21.66 -13.28 -1.98
CA ARG A 53 -22.28 -14.34 -1.18
C ARG A 53 -22.33 -14.00 0.30
N LYS A 54 -21.32 -13.30 0.83
CA LYS A 54 -21.20 -12.99 2.25
C LYS A 54 -22.17 -11.91 2.74
N CYS A 55 -22.75 -11.11 1.86
CA CYS A 55 -23.69 -10.05 2.23
C CYS A 55 -24.85 -9.96 1.22
N SER A 56 -26.07 -10.28 1.67
CA SER A 56 -27.26 -10.20 0.80
C SER A 56 -27.68 -8.76 0.50
N GLN A 57 -27.29 -7.81 1.36
CA GLN A 57 -27.52 -6.37 1.19
C GLN A 57 -26.53 -5.70 0.24
N LEU A 58 -25.53 -6.44 -0.25
CA LEU A 58 -24.61 -5.98 -1.28
C LEU A 58 -25.18 -6.29 -2.67
N ASP A 59 -25.35 -5.24 -3.47
CA ASP A 59 -25.90 -5.34 -4.82
C ASP A 59 -24.81 -5.57 -5.88
N ILE A 60 -23.68 -4.86 -5.77
CA ILE A 60 -22.66 -4.76 -6.81
C ILE A 60 -21.23 -4.82 -6.23
N VAL A 61 -20.34 -5.57 -6.88
CA VAL A 61 -18.89 -5.47 -6.73
C VAL A 61 -18.31 -4.75 -7.93
N CYS A 62 -17.58 -3.66 -7.70
CA CYS A 62 -16.74 -2.99 -8.68
C CYS A 62 -15.36 -3.66 -8.72
N VAL A 63 -14.99 -4.21 -9.88
CA VAL A 63 -13.74 -4.97 -10.09
C VAL A 63 -12.70 -4.06 -10.78
N GLY A 64 -11.51 -3.96 -10.18
CA GLY A 64 -10.42 -3.17 -10.72
C GLY A 64 -10.54 -1.66 -10.44
N GLU A 65 -10.23 -0.83 -11.45
CA GLU A 65 -10.25 0.63 -11.34
C GLU A 65 -11.68 1.17 -11.36
N GLY A 66 -12.07 1.89 -10.30
CA GLY A 66 -13.45 2.28 -10.06
C GLY A 66 -13.91 3.55 -10.77
N GLU A 67 -13.02 4.42 -11.25
CA GLU A 67 -13.41 5.78 -11.69
C GLU A 67 -14.35 5.78 -12.89
N ARG A 68 -14.05 4.98 -13.92
CA ARG A 68 -14.90 4.85 -15.11
C ARG A 68 -16.15 4.04 -14.81
N THR A 69 -16.01 2.96 -14.05
CA THR A 69 -17.11 2.08 -13.65
C THR A 69 -18.16 2.79 -12.81
N MET A 70 -17.75 3.54 -11.78
CA MET A 70 -18.67 4.30 -10.93
C MET A 70 -19.37 5.42 -11.71
N ARG A 71 -18.69 6.06 -12.67
CA ARG A 71 -19.33 7.02 -13.57
C ARG A 71 -20.36 6.36 -14.50
N GLU A 72 -20.04 5.22 -15.08
CA GLU A 72 -20.98 4.44 -15.91
C GLU A 72 -22.18 3.96 -15.08
N LEU A 73 -21.95 3.52 -13.84
CA LEU A 73 -23.01 3.13 -12.91
C LEU A 73 -23.92 4.31 -12.55
N ALA A 74 -23.35 5.47 -12.23
CA ALA A 74 -24.14 6.67 -11.91
C ALA A 74 -25.06 7.06 -13.08
N ARG A 75 -24.55 7.04 -14.31
CA ARG A 75 -25.36 7.27 -15.52
C ARG A 75 -26.42 6.20 -15.72
N ALA A 76 -26.07 4.92 -15.52
CA ALA A 76 -27.05 3.85 -15.66
C ALA A 76 -28.21 3.98 -14.66
N VAL A 77 -27.94 4.43 -13.44
CA VAL A 77 -28.99 4.71 -12.44
C VAL A 77 -29.84 5.91 -12.85
N GLU A 78 -29.22 6.99 -13.32
CA GLU A 78 -29.91 8.21 -13.78
C GLU A 78 -30.83 7.91 -14.99
N ASP A 79 -30.31 7.18 -15.98
CA ASP A 79 -31.00 6.82 -17.22
C ASP A 79 -31.92 5.60 -17.05
N ARG A 80 -31.93 4.95 -15.88
CA ARG A 80 -32.62 3.67 -15.62
C ARG A 80 -32.22 2.57 -16.61
N SER A 81 -30.95 2.57 -17.02
CA SER A 81 -30.37 1.56 -17.89
C SER A 81 -30.07 0.26 -17.11
N PRO A 82 -30.09 -0.91 -17.77
CA PRO A 82 -29.78 -2.17 -17.11
C PRO A 82 -28.32 -2.21 -16.64
N LEU A 83 -28.05 -2.84 -15.49
CA LEU A 83 -26.70 -2.98 -14.94
C LEU A 83 -25.73 -3.72 -15.88
N SER A 84 -26.23 -4.56 -16.77
CA SER A 84 -25.42 -5.23 -17.81
C SER A 84 -24.75 -4.26 -18.79
N SER A 85 -25.18 -3.00 -18.83
CA SER A 85 -24.53 -1.93 -19.62
C SER A 85 -23.31 -1.30 -18.93
N VAL A 86 -23.14 -1.52 -17.63
CA VAL A 86 -22.04 -0.99 -16.83
C VAL A 86 -20.87 -1.96 -16.88
N ARG A 87 -19.69 -1.50 -17.29
CA ARG A 87 -18.51 -2.37 -17.35
C ARG A 87 -17.80 -2.49 -16.00
N GLY A 88 -17.11 -3.60 -15.79
CA GLY A 88 -16.25 -3.82 -14.62
C GLY A 88 -17.01 -4.06 -13.34
N ILE A 89 -18.24 -4.62 -13.42
CA ILE A 89 -19.02 -4.99 -12.25
C ILE A 89 -19.39 -6.48 -12.25
N VAL A 90 -19.49 -7.04 -11.04
CA VAL A 90 -20.20 -8.29 -10.77
C VAL A 90 -21.39 -7.93 -9.90
N TYR A 91 -22.59 -8.33 -10.29
CA TYR A 91 -23.81 -7.90 -9.60
C TYR A 91 -24.78 -9.06 -9.37
N ARG A 92 -25.67 -8.89 -8.41
CA ARG A 92 -26.73 -9.85 -8.12
C ARG A 92 -27.84 -9.76 -9.16
N SER A 93 -28.20 -10.89 -9.76
CA SER A 93 -29.30 -11.03 -10.72
C SER A 93 -30.14 -12.24 -10.34
N GLY A 94 -31.16 -12.01 -9.50
CA GLY A 94 -31.95 -13.09 -8.89
C GLY A 94 -31.08 -13.96 -7.97
N ASP A 95 -31.10 -15.27 -8.20
CA ASP A 95 -30.35 -16.27 -7.41
C ASP A 95 -28.90 -16.47 -7.88
N HIS A 96 -28.47 -15.74 -8.90
CA HIS A 96 -27.13 -15.85 -9.48
C HIS A 96 -26.36 -14.53 -9.43
N PHE A 97 -25.05 -14.62 -9.60
CA PHE A 97 -24.18 -13.46 -9.82
C PHE A 97 -23.85 -13.37 -11.30
N THR A 98 -23.96 -12.18 -11.85
CA THR A 98 -23.67 -11.90 -13.26
C THR A 98 -22.43 -11.02 -13.36
N GLU A 99 -21.48 -11.45 -14.18
CA GLU A 99 -20.29 -10.66 -14.52
C GLU A 99 -20.59 -9.83 -15.78
N ALA A 100 -20.49 -8.51 -15.67
CA ALA A 100 -20.58 -7.62 -16.81
C ALA A 100 -19.25 -7.58 -17.57
N PRO A 101 -19.22 -7.07 -18.82
CA PRO A 101 -17.96 -6.96 -19.57
C PRO A 101 -16.89 -6.19 -18.78
N PRO A 102 -15.62 -6.58 -18.85
CA PRO A 102 -14.56 -5.94 -18.07
C PRO A 102 -14.37 -4.47 -18.46
N GLN A 103 -14.05 -3.63 -17.48
CA GLN A 103 -13.64 -2.25 -17.72
C GLN A 103 -12.15 -2.21 -18.06
N PRO A 104 -11.72 -1.67 -19.23
CA PRO A 104 -10.31 -1.50 -19.52
C PRO A 104 -9.63 -0.56 -18.53
N LEU A 105 -8.38 -0.89 -18.18
CA LEU A 105 -7.53 -0.02 -17.38
C LEU A 105 -7.38 1.37 -18.04
N ILE A 106 -7.32 2.41 -17.23
CA ILE A 106 -7.25 3.80 -17.68
C ILE A 106 -5.82 4.10 -18.19
N SER A 107 -5.63 4.09 -19.52
CA SER A 107 -4.31 4.33 -20.12
C SER A 107 -3.75 5.73 -19.84
N ASN A 108 -4.56 6.77 -20.08
CA ASN A 108 -4.18 8.15 -19.82
C ASN A 108 -4.65 8.59 -18.42
N LEU A 109 -3.74 8.58 -17.44
CA LEU A 109 -4.05 9.01 -16.08
C LEU A 109 -4.26 10.52 -15.94
N ASP A 110 -3.73 11.36 -16.85
CA ASP A 110 -3.97 12.81 -16.86
C ASP A 110 -5.43 13.17 -17.17
N SER A 111 -6.21 12.21 -17.70
CA SER A 111 -7.64 12.39 -17.96
C SER A 111 -8.52 12.34 -16.71
N LEU A 112 -7.95 11.95 -15.57
CA LEU A 112 -8.66 11.90 -14.29
C LEU A 112 -8.64 13.27 -13.61
N PRO A 113 -9.76 13.72 -13.03
CA PRO A 113 -9.77 14.91 -12.21
C PRO A 113 -8.96 14.68 -10.93
N PHE A 114 -8.51 15.76 -10.31
CA PHE A 114 -7.89 15.67 -8.98
C PHE A 114 -8.93 15.20 -7.95
N PRO A 115 -8.50 14.45 -6.91
CA PRO A 115 -9.39 14.00 -5.84
C PRO A 115 -10.14 15.18 -5.20
N ALA A 116 -11.45 15.02 -5.00
CA ALA A 116 -12.32 16.04 -4.40
C ALA A 116 -12.09 16.19 -2.88
N ARG A 117 -10.88 16.60 -2.48
CA ARG A 117 -10.44 16.75 -1.08
C ARG A 117 -11.29 17.73 -0.29
N HIS A 118 -11.87 18.73 -0.96
CA HIS A 118 -12.79 19.69 -0.36
C HIS A 118 -14.08 19.07 0.22
N LEU A 119 -14.41 17.83 -0.15
CA LEU A 119 -15.53 17.08 0.42
C LEU A 119 -15.17 16.34 1.71
N LEU A 120 -13.89 16.32 2.10
CA LEU A 120 -13.40 15.59 3.26
C LEU A 120 -13.06 16.55 4.41
N PRO A 121 -13.25 16.14 5.68
CA PRO A 121 -12.83 16.93 6.83
C PRO A 121 -11.31 16.84 7.00
N MET A 122 -10.57 17.54 6.13
CA MET A 122 -9.10 17.45 6.05
C MET A 122 -8.40 17.83 7.37
N ASN A 123 -9.06 18.60 8.23
CA ASN A 123 -8.60 18.94 9.57
C ASN A 123 -8.62 17.78 10.60
N HIS A 124 -9.32 16.67 10.31
CA HIS A 124 -9.38 15.50 11.21
C HIS A 124 -8.20 14.53 11.06
N TYR A 125 -7.42 14.66 9.98
CA TYR A 125 -6.30 13.76 9.72
C TYR A 125 -5.10 14.14 10.60
N THR A 126 -4.66 13.20 11.43
CA THR A 126 -3.56 13.39 12.39
C THR A 126 -2.59 12.20 12.34
N VAL A 127 -1.32 12.43 12.67
CA VAL A 127 -0.31 11.37 12.80
C VAL A 127 0.13 11.33 14.25
N LEU A 128 -0.06 10.18 14.91
CA LEU A 128 0.28 9.97 16.33
C LEU A 128 -0.32 11.02 17.28
N GLY A 129 -1.57 11.44 17.02
CA GLY A 129 -2.29 12.42 17.84
C GLY A 129 -1.81 13.87 17.66
N LYS A 130 -0.86 14.12 16.75
CA LYS A 130 -0.45 15.47 16.35
C LYS A 130 -1.11 15.82 15.02
N LYS A 131 -1.53 17.07 14.88
CA LYS A 131 -1.94 17.64 13.60
C LYS A 131 -0.69 17.67 12.70
N ALA A 132 -0.52 16.59 11.96
CA ALA A 132 0.50 16.42 10.96
C ALA A 132 -0.24 16.00 9.69
N THR A 133 -0.25 16.90 8.72
CA THR A 133 -1.03 16.75 7.49
C THR A 133 -0.13 16.18 6.41
N VAL A 134 -0.46 14.97 5.95
CA VAL A 134 0.24 14.32 4.82
C VAL A 134 -0.60 14.52 3.57
N GLY A 135 -0.02 15.15 2.55
CA GLY A 135 -0.64 15.28 1.23
C GLY A 135 -0.34 14.05 0.39
N HIS A 136 -1.32 13.17 0.23
CA HIS A 136 -1.18 11.99 -0.63
C HIS A 136 -1.45 12.33 -2.09
N VAL A 137 -0.55 11.91 -2.99
CA VAL A 137 -0.69 12.08 -4.44
C VAL A 137 -0.33 10.76 -5.13
N VAL A 138 -1.26 10.19 -5.91
CA VAL A 138 -1.00 9.04 -6.78
C VAL A 138 -0.56 9.56 -8.14
N THR A 139 0.66 9.23 -8.55
CA THR A 139 1.28 9.74 -9.78
C THR A 139 1.37 8.68 -10.86
N SER A 140 1.34 7.39 -10.50
CA SER A 140 1.39 6.28 -11.45
C SER A 140 0.61 5.05 -10.96
N ARG A 141 0.33 4.14 -11.88
CA ARG A 141 -0.34 2.85 -11.64
C ARG A 141 0.33 1.76 -12.45
N GLY A 142 0.29 0.55 -11.91
CA GLY A 142 0.81 -0.65 -12.56
C GLY A 142 2.32 -0.81 -12.35
N CYS A 143 2.75 -2.07 -12.39
CA CYS A 143 4.12 -2.44 -12.06
C CYS A 143 4.54 -3.67 -12.90
N PRO A 144 5.63 -3.59 -13.70
CA PRO A 144 6.00 -4.67 -14.63
C PRO A 144 6.69 -5.86 -13.95
N PHE A 145 6.94 -5.78 -12.64
CA PHE A 145 7.62 -6.83 -11.90
C PHE A 145 6.65 -7.97 -11.50
N ASN A 146 7.22 -9.16 -11.27
CA ASN A 146 6.46 -10.40 -11.06
C ASN A 146 6.61 -10.96 -9.63
N CYS A 147 6.66 -10.09 -8.63
CA CYS A 147 6.79 -10.50 -7.24
C CYS A 147 5.55 -11.31 -6.83
N ILE A 148 5.72 -12.57 -6.43
CA ILE A 148 4.60 -13.51 -6.31
C ILE A 148 3.61 -13.20 -5.18
N PHE A 149 4.03 -12.35 -4.24
CA PHE A 149 3.27 -11.92 -3.08
C PHE A 149 2.52 -10.59 -3.30
N CYS A 150 2.79 -9.89 -4.40
CA CYS A 150 2.27 -8.54 -4.61
C CYS A 150 0.90 -8.57 -5.31
N ALA A 151 -0.13 -8.09 -4.63
CA ALA A 151 -1.46 -7.94 -5.21
C ALA A 151 -1.58 -6.71 -6.14
N SER A 152 -0.73 -5.69 -5.95
CA SER A 152 -0.89 -4.41 -6.63
C SER A 152 -0.67 -4.49 -8.15
N SER A 153 0.37 -5.21 -8.59
CA SER A 153 0.62 -5.46 -10.02
C SER A 153 -0.49 -6.26 -10.71
N LEU A 154 -1.28 -7.03 -9.94
CA LEU A 154 -2.42 -7.76 -10.46
C LEU A 154 -3.66 -6.88 -10.54
N LEU A 155 -3.83 -5.96 -9.58
CA LEU A 155 -4.94 -5.01 -9.53
C LEU A 155 -4.83 -3.93 -10.62
N PHE A 156 -3.67 -3.30 -10.75
CA PHE A 156 -3.44 -2.19 -11.68
C PHE A 156 -2.80 -2.61 -13.00
N GLY A 157 -2.57 -3.91 -13.18
CA GLY A 157 -1.89 -4.47 -14.34
C GLY A 157 -0.36 -4.31 -14.32
N ARG A 158 0.27 -4.97 -15.29
CA ARG A 158 1.74 -4.99 -15.44
C ARG A 158 2.30 -3.85 -16.30
N GLU A 159 1.42 -3.12 -16.98
CA GLU A 159 1.80 -1.95 -17.74
C GLU A 159 1.91 -0.73 -16.82
N PHE A 160 3.06 -0.06 -16.87
CA PHE A 160 3.24 1.19 -16.13
C PHE A 160 2.56 2.34 -16.85
N ARG A 161 1.56 2.92 -16.19
CA ARG A 161 0.79 4.07 -16.65
C ARG A 161 1.04 5.20 -15.69
N ALA A 162 1.39 6.38 -16.18
CA ALA A 162 1.82 7.46 -15.31
C ALA A 162 1.29 8.79 -15.79
N ARG A 163 1.05 9.68 -14.82
CA ARG A 163 0.70 11.07 -15.07
C ARG A 163 1.91 11.86 -15.55
N SER A 164 1.68 12.87 -16.39
CA SER A 164 2.75 13.79 -16.79
C SER A 164 3.29 14.58 -15.59
N ALA A 165 4.57 14.98 -15.64
CA ALA A 165 5.18 15.76 -14.55
C ALA A 165 4.40 17.04 -14.26
N ARG A 166 3.96 17.74 -15.31
CA ARG A 166 3.10 18.91 -15.21
C ARG A 166 1.79 18.62 -14.47
N ASN A 167 1.05 17.60 -14.86
CA ASN A 167 -0.22 17.26 -14.22
C ASN A 167 -0.05 16.86 -12.75
N VAL A 168 1.05 16.19 -12.40
CA VAL A 168 1.40 15.87 -11.01
C VAL A 168 1.65 17.15 -10.21
N ILE A 169 2.46 18.07 -10.74
CA ILE A 169 2.79 19.31 -10.03
C ILE A 169 1.61 20.28 -9.95
N ASP A 170 0.72 20.29 -10.94
CA ASP A 170 -0.55 21.02 -10.87
C ASP A 170 -1.39 20.57 -9.63
N GLU A 171 -1.47 19.26 -9.37
CA GLU A 171 -2.14 18.75 -8.16
C GLU A 171 -1.33 19.05 -6.88
N VAL A 172 -0.01 18.94 -6.93
CA VAL A 172 0.82 19.28 -5.76
C VAL A 172 0.61 20.74 -5.35
N GLU A 173 0.51 21.66 -6.30
CA GLU A 173 0.23 23.07 -6.03
C GLU A 173 -1.15 23.27 -5.38
N GLU A 174 -2.19 22.60 -5.87
CA GLU A 174 -3.51 22.56 -5.20
C GLU A 174 -3.37 22.06 -3.76
N VAL A 175 -2.69 20.92 -3.55
CA VAL A 175 -2.58 20.33 -2.22
C VAL A 175 -1.83 21.25 -1.25
N VAL A 176 -0.73 21.86 -1.71
CA VAL A 176 0.09 22.76 -0.90
C VAL A 176 -0.67 24.05 -0.57
N SER A 177 -1.32 24.66 -1.56
CA SER A 177 -2.03 25.92 -1.38
C SER A 177 -3.29 25.78 -0.52
N ASP A 178 -4.09 24.74 -0.75
CA ASP A 178 -5.40 24.61 -0.09
C ASP A 178 -5.32 23.91 1.26
N TYR A 179 -4.32 23.03 1.48
CA TYR A 179 -4.25 22.18 2.68
C TYR A 179 -2.96 22.31 3.49
N SER A 180 -1.92 22.97 2.96
CA SER A 180 -0.65 23.24 3.66
C SER A 180 -0.09 22.03 4.43
N PRO A 181 0.15 20.88 3.75
CA PRO A 181 0.65 19.68 4.40
C PRO A 181 2.09 19.88 4.91
N ASP A 182 2.46 19.18 5.98
CA ASP A 182 3.84 19.18 6.49
C ASP A 182 4.78 18.41 5.55
N THR A 183 4.23 17.41 4.86
CA THR A 183 4.94 16.59 3.87
C THR A 183 3.95 16.03 2.85
N LEU A 184 4.43 15.75 1.65
CA LEU A 184 3.73 14.92 0.68
C LEU A 184 4.19 13.47 0.76
N GLU A 185 3.31 12.57 0.32
CA GLU A 185 3.65 11.19 0.03
C GLU A 185 3.16 10.83 -1.37
N PHE A 186 4.11 10.49 -2.25
CA PHE A 186 3.80 9.87 -3.53
C PHE A 186 3.51 8.39 -3.30
N THR A 187 2.23 8.05 -3.27
CA THR A 187 1.72 6.71 -2.90
C THR A 187 1.68 5.75 -4.08
N ASP A 188 2.66 5.87 -4.98
CA ASP A 188 2.82 4.96 -6.11
C ASP A 188 3.35 3.61 -5.62
N ASP A 189 2.97 2.52 -6.29
CA ASP A 189 3.60 1.21 -6.06
C ASP A 189 5.12 1.25 -6.33
N LEU A 190 5.50 2.06 -7.33
CA LEU A 190 6.88 2.24 -7.75
C LEU A 190 7.08 3.59 -8.45
N PHE A 191 7.42 4.61 -7.66
CA PHE A 191 7.57 5.98 -8.16
C PHE A 191 8.73 6.14 -9.17
N THR A 192 9.81 5.42 -8.93
CA THR A 192 11.11 5.58 -9.62
C THR A 192 11.27 4.76 -10.88
N LEU A 193 10.22 4.05 -11.34
CA LEU A 193 10.35 3.15 -12.49
C LEU A 193 10.84 3.88 -13.76
N ASN A 194 10.29 5.06 -14.01
CA ASN A 194 10.70 5.90 -15.15
C ASN A 194 11.57 7.05 -14.65
N ARG A 195 12.89 6.88 -14.78
CA ARG A 195 13.90 7.87 -14.37
C ARG A 195 13.63 9.26 -14.93
N ARG A 196 13.44 9.37 -16.25
CA ARG A 196 13.23 10.67 -16.93
C ARG A 196 12.02 11.40 -16.36
N ARG A 197 10.92 10.67 -16.14
CA ARG A 197 9.72 11.24 -15.54
C ARG A 197 9.95 11.78 -14.13
N VAL A 198 10.71 11.06 -13.28
CA VAL A 198 11.05 11.55 -11.93
C VAL A 198 11.95 12.78 -12.01
N GLU A 199 12.89 12.81 -12.95
CA GLU A 199 13.73 13.96 -13.21
C GLU A 199 12.89 15.18 -13.64
N ASP A 200 11.90 15.00 -14.52
CA ASP A 200 10.97 16.03 -14.96
C ASP A 200 10.10 16.55 -13.79
N ILE A 201 9.59 15.67 -12.92
CA ILE A 201 8.86 16.05 -11.69
C ILE A 201 9.74 16.91 -10.79
N CYS A 202 11.00 16.53 -10.59
CA CYS A 202 11.94 17.28 -9.77
C CYS A 202 12.22 18.67 -10.37
N ASP A 203 12.32 18.78 -11.69
CA ASP A 203 12.57 20.04 -12.40
C ASP A 203 11.35 20.96 -12.34
N GLU A 204 10.14 20.42 -12.49
CA GLU A 204 8.88 21.17 -12.34
C GLU A 204 8.73 21.73 -10.91
N MET A 205 8.97 20.92 -9.87
CA MET A 205 8.97 21.40 -8.48
C MET A 205 9.91 22.59 -8.28
N LYS A 206 11.13 22.51 -8.85
CA LYS A 206 12.12 23.60 -8.75
C LYS A 206 11.73 24.83 -9.54
N THR A 207 11.24 24.65 -10.75
CA THR A 207 10.83 25.75 -11.64
C THR A 207 9.69 26.54 -11.03
N ARG A 208 8.70 25.85 -10.44
CA ARG A 208 7.54 26.46 -9.80
C ARG A 208 7.76 26.86 -8.34
N ARG A 209 8.93 26.54 -7.78
CA ARG A 209 9.30 26.84 -6.39
C ARG A 209 8.33 26.21 -5.36
N VAL A 210 7.86 25.01 -5.67
CA VAL A 210 7.10 24.18 -4.73
C VAL A 210 8.07 23.65 -3.69
N ASP A 211 8.09 24.25 -2.51
CA ASP A 211 9.00 23.89 -1.41
C ASP A 211 8.26 23.14 -0.30
N VAL A 212 7.99 21.86 -0.56
CA VAL A 212 7.36 20.95 0.40
C VAL A 212 8.20 19.67 0.51
N PRO A 213 8.51 19.20 1.73
CA PRO A 213 9.07 17.88 1.97
C PRO A 213 8.23 16.79 1.31
N TRP A 214 8.87 15.77 0.73
CA TRP A 214 8.12 14.64 0.20
C TRP A 214 8.82 13.30 0.39
N ALA A 215 8.01 12.24 0.38
CA ALA A 215 8.42 10.85 0.44
C ALA A 215 7.85 10.05 -0.74
N CYS A 216 8.48 8.92 -1.06
CA CYS A 216 7.98 7.99 -2.07
C CYS A 216 8.41 6.53 -1.80
N SER A 217 7.72 5.60 -2.45
CA SER A 217 8.11 4.18 -2.49
C SER A 217 8.88 3.83 -3.76
N SER A 218 9.91 3.00 -3.60
CA SER A 218 10.86 2.65 -4.67
C SER A 218 11.35 1.21 -4.55
N ARG A 219 11.82 0.66 -5.68
CA ARG A 219 12.71 -0.51 -5.67
C ARG A 219 14.16 -0.06 -5.70
N VAL A 220 15.04 -0.88 -5.13
CA VAL A 220 16.49 -0.60 -5.05
C VAL A 220 17.18 -0.61 -6.41
N ASP A 221 16.66 -1.37 -7.38
CA ASP A 221 17.21 -1.53 -8.73
C ASP A 221 16.68 -0.48 -9.73
N THR A 222 15.89 0.49 -9.26
CA THR A 222 15.32 1.57 -10.08
C THR A 222 15.86 2.96 -9.70
N VAL A 223 16.88 3.01 -8.84
CA VAL A 223 17.52 4.25 -8.41
C VAL A 223 18.99 4.28 -8.79
N SER A 224 19.54 5.50 -8.82
CA SER A 224 20.97 5.75 -9.01
C SER A 224 21.39 6.91 -8.12
N ARG A 225 22.69 7.06 -7.90
CA ARG A 225 23.24 8.15 -7.10
C ARG A 225 22.81 9.53 -7.62
N GLU A 226 22.86 9.73 -8.94
CA GLU A 226 22.52 11.01 -9.58
C GLU A 226 21.03 11.33 -9.42
N LEU A 227 20.17 10.32 -9.59
CA LEU A 227 18.73 10.48 -9.41
C LEU A 227 18.40 10.86 -7.96
N LEU A 228 18.99 10.16 -6.98
CA LEU A 228 18.75 10.44 -5.56
C LEU A 228 19.25 11.83 -5.16
N LEU A 229 20.40 12.29 -5.67
CA LEU A 229 20.87 13.66 -5.45
C LEU A 229 19.90 14.71 -6.04
N LYS A 230 19.33 14.44 -7.22
CA LYS A 230 18.33 15.33 -7.84
C LYS A 230 17.02 15.34 -7.04
N MET A 231 16.51 14.18 -6.66
CA MET A 231 15.34 14.03 -5.79
C MET A 231 15.52 14.78 -4.46
N ARG A 232 16.68 14.64 -3.82
CA ARG A 232 17.02 15.38 -2.60
C ARG A 232 16.89 16.88 -2.80
N ARG A 233 17.53 17.40 -3.85
CA ARG A 233 17.48 18.83 -4.17
C ARG A 233 16.04 19.28 -4.34
N ALA A 234 15.20 18.49 -4.99
CA ALA A 234 13.78 18.76 -5.20
C ALA A 234 12.87 18.54 -3.98
N GLY A 235 13.40 18.23 -2.79
CA GLY A 235 12.60 18.14 -1.56
C GLY A 235 12.38 16.72 -1.04
N CYS A 236 12.90 15.69 -1.72
CA CYS A 236 12.81 14.32 -1.21
C CYS A 236 13.53 14.20 0.13
N ARG A 237 12.80 13.73 1.15
CA ARG A 237 13.31 13.54 2.51
C ARG A 237 13.43 12.08 2.87
N LEU A 238 12.53 11.24 2.38
CA LEU A 238 12.43 9.84 2.76
C LEU A 238 12.07 8.96 1.57
N ILE A 239 12.73 7.82 1.44
CA ILE A 239 12.39 6.78 0.46
C ILE A 239 12.13 5.46 1.18
N TYR A 240 11.00 4.84 0.85
CA TYR A 240 10.67 3.48 1.27
C TYR A 240 11.19 2.48 0.24
N PHE A 241 12.11 1.61 0.65
CA PHE A 241 12.66 0.55 -0.18
C PHE A 241 12.11 -0.82 0.25
N GLY A 242 11.49 -1.51 -0.72
CA GLY A 242 11.16 -2.94 -0.61
C GLY A 242 12.40 -3.81 -0.73
N VAL A 243 13.04 -4.13 0.41
CA VAL A 243 14.22 -5.02 0.48
C VAL A 243 13.79 -6.48 0.55
N GLU A 244 12.72 -6.75 1.29
CA GLU A 244 12.06 -8.03 1.55
C GLU A 244 12.89 -9.05 2.35
N SER A 245 14.15 -9.33 1.98
CA SER A 245 14.98 -10.31 2.69
C SER A 245 16.47 -10.01 2.55
N GLY A 246 17.27 -10.42 3.55
CA GLY A 246 18.73 -10.45 3.47
C GLY A 246 19.29 -11.74 2.88
N SER A 247 18.42 -12.70 2.52
CA SER A 247 18.79 -13.97 1.91
C SER A 247 18.50 -13.92 0.40
N GLN A 248 19.55 -14.04 -0.43
CA GLN A 248 19.38 -14.07 -1.90
C GLN A 248 18.48 -15.24 -2.33
N ARG A 249 18.53 -16.36 -1.60
CA ARG A 249 17.67 -17.54 -1.82
C ARG A 249 16.19 -17.15 -1.69
N THR A 250 15.82 -16.48 -0.60
CA THR A 250 14.45 -16.02 -0.35
C THR A 250 14.00 -14.97 -1.36
N LEU A 251 14.86 -14.01 -1.72
CA LEU A 251 14.56 -13.01 -2.77
C LEU A 251 14.24 -13.65 -4.13
N ASN A 252 14.96 -14.73 -4.48
CA ASN A 252 14.72 -15.48 -5.70
C ASN A 252 13.37 -16.23 -5.65
N GLN A 253 13.03 -16.84 -4.51
CA GLN A 253 11.72 -17.48 -4.31
C GLN A 253 10.56 -16.49 -4.39
N MET A 254 10.73 -15.31 -3.81
CA MET A 254 9.77 -14.20 -3.91
C MET A 254 9.63 -13.63 -5.34
N ARG A 255 10.56 -13.99 -6.24
CA ARG A 255 10.73 -13.38 -7.57
C ARG A 255 10.86 -11.86 -7.49
N LYS A 256 11.56 -11.36 -6.45
CA LYS A 256 11.79 -9.92 -6.29
C LYS A 256 12.69 -9.39 -7.41
N GLY A 257 13.63 -10.21 -7.89
CA GLY A 257 14.50 -9.89 -9.02
C GLY A 257 15.57 -8.83 -8.70
N ILE A 258 16.00 -8.75 -7.43
CA ILE A 258 17.08 -7.87 -6.97
C ILE A 258 18.21 -8.69 -6.34
N THR A 259 19.39 -8.10 -6.26
CA THR A 259 20.53 -8.67 -5.55
C THR A 259 20.84 -7.93 -4.25
N ILE A 260 21.46 -8.63 -3.30
CA ILE A 260 21.96 -8.02 -2.05
C ILE A 260 22.88 -6.83 -2.32
N ALA A 261 23.74 -6.91 -3.35
CA ALA A 261 24.63 -5.82 -3.74
C ALA A 261 23.86 -4.57 -4.22
N GLN A 262 22.81 -4.74 -5.03
CA GLN A 262 21.96 -3.62 -5.45
C GLN A 262 21.29 -2.92 -4.27
N VAL A 263 20.87 -3.69 -3.25
CA VAL A 263 20.34 -3.12 -2.01
C VAL A 263 21.42 -2.29 -1.32
N GLU A 264 22.61 -2.83 -1.11
CA GLU A 264 23.71 -2.10 -0.44
C GLU A 264 24.08 -0.79 -1.17
N ASP A 265 24.11 -0.83 -2.50
CA ASP A 265 24.36 0.33 -3.36
C ASP A 265 23.28 1.40 -3.20
N ALA A 266 22.00 1.02 -3.27
CA ALA A 266 20.88 1.95 -3.14
C ALA A 266 20.88 2.66 -1.77
N PHE A 267 21.11 1.93 -0.68
CA PHE A 267 21.18 2.51 0.67
C PHE A 267 22.41 3.40 0.86
N ARG A 268 23.56 3.04 0.26
CA ARG A 268 24.75 3.89 0.25
C ARG A 268 24.46 5.21 -0.48
N TRP A 269 23.90 5.16 -1.67
CA TRP A 269 23.57 6.34 -2.46
C TRP A 269 22.53 7.24 -1.78
N ALA A 270 21.52 6.66 -1.12
CA ALA A 270 20.52 7.42 -0.37
C ALA A 270 21.17 8.20 0.80
N ARG A 271 22.06 7.56 1.57
CA ARG A 271 22.85 8.25 2.61
C ARG A 271 23.73 9.36 2.06
N GLU A 272 24.43 9.12 0.96
CA GLU A 272 25.26 10.14 0.30
C GLU A 272 24.44 11.33 -0.17
N ALA A 273 23.21 11.10 -0.64
CA ALA A 273 22.28 12.16 -0.99
C ALA A 273 21.66 12.85 0.25
N GLY A 274 21.81 12.30 1.45
CA GLY A 274 21.15 12.80 2.67
C GLY A 274 19.63 12.59 2.66
N ILE A 275 19.17 11.53 1.99
CA ILE A 275 17.78 11.06 1.99
C ILE A 275 17.67 9.96 3.05
N GLU A 276 16.61 10.03 3.85
CA GLU A 276 16.33 9.00 4.84
C GLU A 276 15.73 7.75 4.20
N THR A 277 16.01 6.58 4.74
CA THR A 277 15.51 5.32 4.20
C THR A 277 14.63 4.57 5.17
N VAL A 278 13.58 3.96 4.64
CA VAL A 278 12.85 2.86 5.29
C VAL A 278 13.20 1.58 4.55
N ALA A 279 13.68 0.57 5.27
CA ALA A 279 13.89 -0.78 4.73
C ALA A 279 12.73 -1.67 5.15
N SER A 280 11.99 -2.18 4.17
CA SER A 280 10.91 -3.14 4.37
C SER A 280 11.42 -4.57 4.25
N PHE A 281 11.04 -5.42 5.18
CA PHE A 281 11.35 -6.84 5.20
C PHE A 281 10.07 -7.67 5.39
N ILE A 282 10.06 -8.86 4.78
CA ILE A 282 9.03 -9.88 4.91
C ILE A 282 9.69 -11.09 5.55
N ILE A 283 9.17 -11.53 6.70
CA ILE A 283 9.63 -12.72 7.41
C ILE A 283 8.50 -13.76 7.51
N GLY A 284 8.86 -15.01 7.82
CA GLY A 284 7.91 -16.12 7.87
C GLY A 284 7.52 -16.61 6.47
N TRP A 285 8.43 -16.48 5.49
CA TRP A 285 8.21 -16.99 4.15
C TRP A 285 8.18 -18.53 4.15
N PRO A 286 7.40 -19.21 3.27
CA PRO A 286 7.42 -20.67 3.19
C PRO A 286 8.85 -21.19 2.95
N HIS A 287 9.30 -22.14 3.76
CA HIS A 287 10.67 -22.72 3.77
C HIS A 287 11.79 -21.75 4.19
N GLU A 288 11.44 -20.61 4.80
CA GLU A 288 12.39 -19.75 5.48
C GLU A 288 12.78 -20.36 6.82
N THR A 289 14.07 -20.41 7.11
CA THR A 289 14.60 -20.93 8.38
C THR A 289 14.84 -19.80 9.38
N ILE A 290 15.06 -20.16 10.64
CA ILE A 290 15.46 -19.17 11.67
C ILE A 290 16.79 -18.48 11.27
N ASP A 291 17.72 -19.22 10.67
CA ASP A 291 18.99 -18.67 10.20
C ASP A 291 18.79 -17.65 9.06
N ASP A 292 17.84 -17.86 8.15
CA ASP A 292 17.51 -16.86 7.11
C ASP A 292 16.96 -15.56 7.73
N ILE A 293 16.17 -15.66 8.79
CA ILE A 293 15.62 -14.50 9.49
C ILE A 293 16.73 -13.75 10.24
N GLU A 294 17.61 -14.47 10.94
CA GLU A 294 18.77 -13.88 11.61
C GLU A 294 19.76 -13.23 10.59
N ASN A 295 19.93 -13.84 9.41
CA ASN A 295 20.69 -13.24 8.30
C ASN A 295 20.03 -11.96 7.79
N THR A 296 18.70 -11.95 7.64
CA THR A 296 17.93 -10.76 7.27
C THR A 296 18.08 -9.65 8.30
N LEU A 297 18.08 -10.00 9.59
CA LEU A 297 18.32 -9.07 10.69
C LEU A 297 19.74 -8.48 10.66
N ALA A 298 20.76 -9.33 10.50
CA ALA A 298 22.14 -8.91 10.38
C ALA A 298 22.32 -7.97 9.18
N PHE A 299 21.67 -8.29 8.06
CA PHE A 299 21.67 -7.46 6.87
C PHE A 299 20.99 -6.11 7.10
N ALA A 300 19.82 -6.07 7.73
CA ALA A 300 19.13 -4.82 8.08
C ALA A 300 20.02 -3.87 8.90
N ARG A 301 20.78 -4.42 9.88
CA ARG A 301 21.76 -3.63 10.64
C ARG A 301 22.91 -3.11 9.77
N ARG A 302 23.41 -3.94 8.85
CA ARG A 302 24.49 -3.57 7.92
C ARG A 302 24.07 -2.46 6.96
N LEU A 303 22.81 -2.44 6.53
CA LEU A 303 22.28 -1.39 5.66
C LEU A 303 22.28 0.00 6.29
N ASP A 304 22.36 0.10 7.62
CA ASP A 304 22.32 1.37 8.36
C ASP A 304 21.14 2.27 7.97
N THR A 305 19.97 1.66 7.74
CA THR A 305 18.73 2.36 7.42
C THR A 305 18.24 3.21 8.60
N ASP A 306 17.52 4.30 8.32
CA ASP A 306 16.92 5.13 9.36
C ASP A 306 15.74 4.44 10.05
N TYR A 307 14.99 3.66 9.28
CA TYR A 307 13.87 2.86 9.77
C TYR A 307 13.92 1.46 9.15
N ALA A 308 13.62 0.45 9.96
CA ALA A 308 13.40 -0.91 9.51
C ALA A 308 11.98 -1.34 9.88
N GLN A 309 11.22 -1.79 8.89
CA GLN A 309 9.90 -2.38 9.05
C GLN A 309 9.97 -3.85 8.72
N PHE A 310 9.45 -4.67 9.62
CA PHE A 310 9.34 -6.11 9.45
C PHE A 310 7.86 -6.48 9.48
N SER A 311 7.44 -7.21 8.45
CA SER A 311 6.08 -7.70 8.25
C SER A 311 6.10 -9.22 8.07
N PHE A 312 4.99 -9.89 8.33
CA PHE A 312 4.85 -11.31 8.05
C PHE A 312 4.37 -11.58 6.64
N ALA A 313 4.89 -12.63 6.02
CA ALA A 313 4.42 -13.13 4.74
C ALA A 313 2.91 -13.40 4.81
N THR A 314 2.14 -12.58 4.09
CA THR A 314 0.67 -12.58 4.13
C THR A 314 0.16 -12.89 2.73
N PRO A 315 -0.34 -14.11 2.47
CA PRO A 315 -0.92 -14.47 1.17
C PRO A 315 -2.24 -13.71 0.95
N TYR A 316 -2.22 -12.63 0.17
CA TYR A 316 -3.47 -11.96 -0.19
C TYR A 316 -4.20 -12.67 -1.35
N PRO A 317 -5.54 -12.71 -1.36
CA PRO A 317 -6.31 -13.27 -2.47
C PRO A 317 -5.87 -12.74 -3.83
N GLY A 318 -5.88 -13.60 -4.83
CA GLY A 318 -5.41 -13.29 -6.20
C GLY A 318 -3.90 -13.45 -6.40
N THR A 319 -3.09 -13.42 -5.34
CA THR A 319 -1.63 -13.56 -5.47
C THR A 319 -1.21 -15.01 -5.73
N GLU A 320 -0.06 -15.19 -6.41
CA GLU A 320 0.55 -16.51 -6.57
C GLU A 320 0.94 -17.13 -5.22
N LEU A 321 1.34 -16.31 -4.23
CA LEU A 321 1.60 -16.76 -2.86
C LEU A 321 0.34 -17.34 -2.19
N TYR A 322 -0.83 -16.72 -2.37
CA TYR A 322 -2.09 -17.26 -1.85
C TYR A 322 -2.45 -18.60 -2.48
N ASN A 323 -2.36 -18.70 -3.81
CA ASN A 323 -2.62 -19.96 -4.50
C ASN A 323 -1.63 -21.05 -4.06
N LEU A 324 -0.37 -20.70 -3.78
CA LEU A 324 0.62 -21.63 -3.23
C LEU A 324 0.25 -22.09 -1.81
N ALA A 325 -0.13 -21.14 -0.94
CA ALA A 325 -0.50 -21.41 0.44
C ALA A 325 -1.75 -22.30 0.54
N GLU A 326 -2.78 -22.07 -0.27
CA GLU A 326 -3.95 -22.94 -0.33
C GLU A 326 -3.60 -24.35 -0.80
N ARG A 327 -2.92 -24.48 -1.96
CA ARG A 327 -2.58 -25.79 -2.52
C ARG A 327 -1.75 -26.66 -1.58
N ARG A 328 -0.89 -26.02 -0.78
CA ARG A 328 -0.01 -26.70 0.18
C ARG A 328 -0.57 -26.73 1.61
N ARG A 329 -1.81 -26.25 1.83
CA ARG A 329 -2.46 -26.17 3.14
C ARG A 329 -1.60 -25.45 4.19
N LEU A 330 -1.02 -24.33 3.80
CA LEU A 330 -0.17 -23.51 4.67
C LEU A 330 -0.97 -22.46 5.43
N LEU A 331 -2.19 -22.11 5.03
CA LEU A 331 -3.00 -21.09 5.69
C LEU A 331 -3.36 -21.53 7.12
N LEU A 332 -3.13 -20.64 8.10
CA LEU A 332 -3.48 -20.86 9.51
C LEU A 332 -4.92 -20.44 9.83
N THR A 333 -5.52 -19.61 8.98
CA THR A 333 -6.82 -18.98 9.22
C THR A 333 -7.47 -18.56 7.90
N ASP A 334 -8.79 -18.64 7.87
CA ASP A 334 -9.67 -18.09 6.82
C ASP A 334 -10.34 -16.77 7.26
N ASP A 335 -10.03 -16.28 8.47
CA ASP A 335 -10.51 -14.99 8.95
C ASP A 335 -9.71 -13.87 8.28
N TRP A 336 -10.35 -13.20 7.32
CA TRP A 336 -9.75 -12.11 6.57
C TRP A 336 -9.27 -10.95 7.44
N SER A 337 -9.91 -10.70 8.60
CA SER A 337 -9.52 -9.60 9.52
C SER A 337 -8.10 -9.77 10.08
N GLU A 338 -7.56 -10.98 9.98
CA GLU A 338 -6.26 -11.36 10.50
C GLU A 338 -5.12 -11.12 9.49
N TYR A 339 -5.44 -10.84 8.22
CA TYR A 339 -4.49 -10.64 7.11
C TYR A 339 -3.88 -9.22 7.13
N THR A 340 -3.36 -8.81 8.28
CA THR A 340 -2.83 -7.46 8.54
C THR A 340 -1.33 -7.32 8.28
N ALA A 341 -0.64 -8.41 7.94
CA ALA A 341 0.82 -8.54 7.93
C ALA A 341 1.52 -8.30 9.29
N GLY A 342 0.75 -8.05 10.37
CA GLY A 342 1.26 -7.89 11.74
C GLY A 342 1.29 -9.18 12.55
N ARG A 343 0.76 -10.27 12.01
CA ARG A 343 0.75 -11.61 12.63
C ARG A 343 1.06 -12.69 11.59
N PRO A 344 1.66 -13.81 12.00
CA PRO A 344 1.83 -14.95 11.13
C PRO A 344 0.48 -15.59 10.82
N ILE A 345 0.20 -15.82 9.53
CA ILE A 345 -1.03 -16.46 9.06
C ILE A 345 -0.76 -17.64 8.12
N ILE A 346 0.52 -18.02 7.96
CA ILE A 346 0.94 -19.20 7.22
C ILE A 346 1.97 -20.02 8.00
N HIS A 347 1.94 -21.33 7.79
CA HIS A 347 3.03 -22.23 8.17
C HIS A 347 4.27 -22.00 7.29
N THR A 348 5.43 -21.86 7.93
CA THR A 348 6.73 -21.83 7.22
C THR A 348 7.17 -23.24 6.82
N GLY A 349 6.81 -24.25 7.62
CA GLY A 349 7.23 -25.65 7.47
C GLY A 349 8.50 -26.01 8.26
N GLU A 350 9.22 -25.01 8.79
CA GLU A 350 10.51 -25.18 9.46
C GLU A 350 10.43 -24.98 10.98
N PHE A 351 9.47 -24.17 11.45
CA PHE A 351 9.26 -23.88 12.87
C PHE A 351 7.81 -23.45 13.14
N ALA A 352 7.44 -23.43 14.42
CA ALA A 352 6.09 -23.10 14.85
C ALA A 352 5.78 -21.61 14.62
N ALA A 353 4.61 -21.28 14.08
CA ALA A 353 4.23 -19.91 13.76
C ALA A 353 4.17 -19.02 15.01
N GLU A 354 3.93 -19.60 16.17
CA GLU A 354 3.88 -18.94 17.48
C GLU A 354 5.25 -18.42 17.94
N GLU A 355 6.35 -18.89 17.34
CA GLU A 355 7.70 -18.42 17.64
C GLU A 355 8.05 -17.12 16.89
N LEU A 356 7.39 -16.86 15.75
CA LEU A 356 7.64 -15.69 14.89
C LEU A 356 7.45 -14.35 15.62
N PRO A 357 6.38 -14.12 16.40
CA PRO A 357 6.21 -12.87 17.14
C PRO A 357 7.33 -12.60 18.15
N ARG A 358 7.80 -13.65 18.85
CA ARG A 358 8.91 -13.53 19.82
C ARG A 358 10.21 -13.18 19.11
N LEU A 359 10.47 -13.79 17.96
CA LEU A 359 11.62 -13.48 17.11
C LEU A 359 11.53 -12.05 16.57
N LEU A 360 10.36 -11.61 16.11
CA LEU A 360 10.11 -10.24 15.65
C LEU A 360 10.37 -9.19 16.74
N LEU A 361 9.92 -9.45 17.97
CA LEU A 361 10.23 -8.57 19.11
C LEU A 361 11.72 -8.49 19.41
N ARG A 362 12.45 -9.63 19.31
CA ARG A 362 13.91 -9.67 19.45
C ARG A 362 14.60 -8.88 18.34
N VAL A 363 14.14 -9.02 17.09
CA VAL A 363 14.58 -8.27 15.91
C VAL A 363 14.43 -6.77 16.15
N TYR A 364 13.23 -6.31 16.50
CA TYR A 364 12.98 -4.88 16.75
C TYR A 364 13.84 -4.33 17.89
N LYS A 365 13.95 -5.04 19.02
CA LYS A 365 14.79 -4.63 20.17
C LYS A 365 16.25 -4.48 19.75
N SER A 366 16.78 -5.49 19.07
CA SER A 366 18.18 -5.56 18.70
C SER A 366 18.57 -4.63 17.53
N PHE A 367 17.60 -4.08 16.81
CA PHE A 367 17.82 -3.03 15.82
C PHE A 367 17.70 -1.63 16.45
N TYR A 368 16.59 -1.34 17.12
CA TYR A 368 16.26 0.02 17.60
C TYR A 368 16.94 0.42 18.91
N LEU A 369 17.33 -0.55 19.76
CA LEU A 369 17.98 -0.26 21.06
C LEU A 369 19.51 -0.24 21.00
N THR A 370 20.09 -0.26 19.80
CA THR A 370 21.54 -0.11 19.66
C THR A 370 21.99 1.31 20.05
N PRO A 371 23.14 1.50 20.71
CA PRO A 371 23.60 2.84 21.12
C PRO A 371 23.67 3.84 19.96
N ARG A 372 24.06 3.35 18.77
CA ARG A 372 24.08 4.14 17.53
C ARG A 372 22.69 4.63 17.14
N MET A 373 21.68 3.76 17.14
CA MET A 373 20.31 4.12 16.75
C MET A 373 19.65 5.03 17.78
N VAL A 374 19.87 4.79 19.07
CA VAL A 374 19.41 5.66 20.16
C VAL A 374 20.01 7.04 20.01
N LEU A 375 21.34 7.15 19.87
CA LEU A 375 22.02 8.44 19.71
C LEU A 375 21.57 9.17 18.44
N ARG A 376 21.38 8.45 17.32
CA ARG A 376 20.88 9.02 16.07
C ARG A 376 19.49 9.63 16.26
N ASN A 377 18.57 8.89 16.86
CA ASN A 377 17.20 9.37 17.07
C ASN A 377 17.15 10.54 18.07
N LEU A 378 17.97 10.52 19.12
CA LEU A 378 18.12 11.65 20.04
C LEU A 378 18.63 12.92 19.31
N ARG A 379 19.70 12.79 18.51
CA ARG A 379 20.25 13.91 17.73
C ARG A 379 19.26 14.50 16.73
N ARG A 380 18.33 13.68 16.21
CA ARG A 380 17.28 14.12 15.27
C ARG A 380 15.99 14.55 15.96
N GLY A 381 15.96 14.67 17.29
CA GLY A 381 14.77 15.10 18.04
C GLY A 381 13.63 14.07 18.04
N ARG A 382 13.90 12.81 17.66
CA ARG A 382 12.90 11.72 17.55
C ARG A 382 12.65 11.00 18.88
N VAL A 383 12.59 11.77 19.97
CA VAL A 383 12.42 11.23 21.33
C VAL A 383 11.08 10.52 21.48
N SER A 384 10.01 11.02 20.84
CA SER A 384 8.69 10.39 20.85
C SER A 384 8.65 9.04 20.15
N LEU A 385 9.43 8.84 19.08
CA LEU A 385 9.57 7.55 18.40
C LEU A 385 10.31 6.54 19.28
N LEU A 386 11.37 6.98 19.96
CA LEU A 386 12.08 6.15 20.95
C LEU A 386 11.14 5.75 22.10
N LEU A 387 10.37 6.70 22.64
CA LEU A 387 9.39 6.43 23.69
C LEU A 387 8.27 5.51 23.23
N ALA A 388 7.72 5.72 22.03
CA ALA A 388 6.70 4.85 21.45
C ALA A 388 7.23 3.42 21.23
N ALA A 389 8.47 3.28 20.74
CA ALA A 389 9.13 1.99 20.61
C ALA A 389 9.28 1.33 21.99
N ILE A 390 9.85 2.04 22.98
CA ILE A 390 10.02 1.56 24.37
C ILE A 390 8.68 1.14 25.00
N LEU A 391 7.62 1.94 24.82
CA LEU A 391 6.27 1.68 25.36
C LEU A 391 5.59 0.49 24.66
N ALA A 392 5.71 0.38 23.34
CA ALA A 392 5.24 -0.78 22.59
C ALA A 392 5.95 -2.06 23.08
N PHE A 393 7.26 -1.98 23.38
CA PHE A 393 8.01 -3.09 23.94
C PHE A 393 7.65 -3.42 25.41
N ALA A 394 7.29 -2.42 26.22
CA ALA A 394 6.84 -2.64 27.59
C ALA A 394 5.49 -3.37 27.64
N ARG A 395 4.58 -3.06 26.71
CA ARG A 395 3.27 -3.74 26.58
C ARG A 395 3.41 -5.17 26.04
N ALA A 396 4.36 -5.41 25.13
CA ALA A 396 4.61 -6.75 24.57
C ALA A 396 5.23 -7.76 25.57
N HIS A 397 5.66 -7.30 26.75
CA HIS A 397 6.14 -8.16 27.86
C HIS A 397 5.04 -8.47 28.90
N GLN A 398 3.83 -7.92 28.74
CA GLN A 398 2.67 -8.18 29.59
C GLN A 398 1.65 -9.14 28.95
N LEU A 399 1.93 -9.61 27.73
CA LEU A 399 1.23 -10.67 26.98
C LEU A 399 2.18 -11.86 26.84
#